data_AF-A0A930T157-F1
#
_entry.id   AF-A0A930T157-F1
#
_cell.length_a   1.000
_cell.length_b   1.000
_cell.length_c   1.000
_cell.angle_alpha   90.00
_cell.angle_beta   90.00
_cell.angle_gamma   90.00
#
_symmetry.space_group_name_H-M   'P 1'
#
loop_
_entity.id
_entity.type
_entity.pdbx_description
1 polymer ?
#
loop_
_entity_poly.entity_id
_entity_poly.type
_entity_poly.pdbx_seq_one_letter_code
_entity_poly.pdbx_strand_id
1 'polypeptide(L)'
;MNQIQEIYQKKFSDYQCAIHIRRGDYLKYPNHHPICSLNYYAQAIQYFDNSTNFVIFSDDIDWCRHQDLFQEKRFDFWTSQRDDLDLYLMSIFPHQIIANSSFSWWASWLNIYQNKKVIAPSLWFGQNLKHLNTEDIYASYMLKI
;
A
#
# COMPACT_ATOMS: atom_id res chain seq x y z
N MET A 1 -24.61 -5.94 -4.90
CA MET A 1 -23.31 -5.29 -5.21
C MET A 1 -23.65 -3.98 -5.92
N ASN A 2 -23.08 -2.82 -5.54
CA ASN A 2 -23.39 -1.55 -6.20
C ASN A 2 -22.64 -1.46 -7.55
N GLN A 3 -23.23 -0.85 -8.58
CA GLN A 3 -22.69 -0.76 -9.95
C GLN A 3 -21.23 -0.27 -10.01
N ILE A 4 -20.83 0.61 -9.09
CA ILE A 4 -19.45 1.11 -8.95
C ILE A 4 -18.47 -0.02 -8.61
N GLN A 5 -18.86 -0.94 -7.74
CA GLN A 5 -18.02 -2.07 -7.34
C GLN A 5 -17.72 -2.99 -8.52
N GLU A 6 -18.72 -3.29 -9.34
CA GLU A 6 -18.57 -4.17 -10.51
C GLU A 6 -17.61 -3.57 -11.55
N ILE A 7 -17.71 -2.25 -11.78
CA ILE A 7 -16.82 -1.53 -12.71
C ILE A 7 -15.36 -1.69 -12.29
N TYR A 8 -15.05 -1.46 -11.02
CA TYR A 8 -13.67 -1.50 -10.54
C TYR A 8 -13.15 -2.91 -10.32
N GLN A 9 -13.99 -3.86 -9.91
CA GLN A 9 -13.64 -5.28 -9.88
C GLN A 9 -13.29 -5.78 -11.28
N LYS A 10 -14.04 -5.37 -12.31
CA LYS A 10 -13.71 -5.69 -13.69
C LYS A 10 -12.44 -4.98 -14.16
N LYS A 11 -12.25 -3.71 -13.80
CA LYS A 11 -11.05 -2.94 -14.16
C LYS A 11 -9.78 -3.58 -13.59
N PHE A 12 -9.84 -4.05 -12.35
CA PHE A 12 -8.69 -4.60 -11.64
C PHE A 12 -8.68 -6.13 -11.57
N SER A 13 -9.43 -6.82 -12.42
CA SER A 13 -9.56 -8.28 -12.39
C SER A 13 -8.23 -9.02 -12.53
N ASP A 14 -7.29 -8.40 -13.26
CA ASP A 14 -5.98 -8.99 -13.56
C ASP A 14 -4.93 -8.66 -12.49
N TYR A 15 -5.28 -7.88 -11.46
CA TYR A 15 -4.37 -7.42 -10.42
C TYR A 15 -4.67 -8.09 -9.07
N GLN A 16 -3.61 -8.47 -8.36
CA GLN A 16 -3.74 -9.21 -7.11
C GLN A 16 -3.27 -8.41 -5.89
N CYS A 17 -2.42 -7.39 -6.09
CA CYS A 17 -1.85 -6.65 -4.97
C CYS A 17 -1.94 -5.13 -5.13
N ALA A 18 -2.48 -4.45 -4.11
CA ALA A 18 -2.39 -3.01 -3.99
C ALA A 18 -1.11 -2.61 -3.25
N ILE A 19 -0.32 -1.70 -3.81
CA ILE A 19 0.83 -1.09 -3.16
C ILE A 19 0.47 0.34 -2.80
N HIS A 20 0.65 0.75 -1.54
CA HIS A 20 0.51 2.14 -1.14
C HIS A 20 1.87 2.79 -0.91
N ILE A 21 2.10 3.91 -1.59
CA ILE A 21 3.29 4.75 -1.43
C ILE A 21 2.85 6.11 -0.91
N ARG A 22 3.18 6.41 0.35
CA ARG A 22 2.86 7.68 1.00
C ARG A 22 4.08 8.59 1.02
N ARG A 23 3.96 9.77 0.42
CA ARG A 23 5.07 10.73 0.32
C ARG A 23 4.68 12.15 0.72
N GLY A 24 3.50 12.62 0.34
CA GLY A 24 3.08 14.02 0.36
C GLY A 24 3.54 14.82 1.59
N ASP A 25 2.81 14.70 2.70
CA ASP A 25 3.17 15.39 3.95
C ASP A 25 4.38 14.77 4.67
N TYR A 26 4.70 13.50 4.38
CA TYR A 26 5.82 12.79 5.01
C TYR A 26 7.18 13.37 4.59
N LEU A 27 7.26 13.93 3.37
CA LEU A 27 8.43 14.69 2.90
C LEU A 27 8.73 15.92 3.76
N LYS A 28 7.72 16.51 4.43
CA LYS A 28 7.89 17.70 5.28
C LYS A 28 8.35 17.33 6.70
N TYR A 29 7.99 16.13 7.17
CA TYR A 29 8.21 15.71 8.56
C TYR A 29 8.82 14.29 8.68
N PRO A 30 9.97 14.01 8.05
CA PRO A 30 10.55 12.67 8.02
C PRO A 30 10.96 12.15 9.41
N ASN A 31 11.23 13.05 10.37
CA ASN A 31 11.54 12.68 11.75
C ASN A 31 10.31 12.25 12.57
N HIS A 32 9.09 12.49 12.07
CA HIS A 32 7.84 12.00 12.67
C HIS A 32 7.32 10.78 11.92
N HIS A 33 7.20 10.91 10.59
CA HIS A 33 6.75 9.86 9.69
C HIS A 33 7.78 9.65 8.58
N PRO A 34 8.72 8.70 8.75
CA PRO A 34 9.72 8.41 7.74
C PRO A 34 9.05 7.85 6.49
N ILE A 35 9.58 8.16 5.31
CA ILE A 35 9.09 7.59 4.05
C ILE A 35 9.61 6.15 3.95
N CYS A 36 8.72 5.21 3.63
CA CYS A 36 9.12 3.86 3.28
C CYS A 36 10.11 3.88 2.10
N SER A 37 11.27 3.24 2.28
CA SER A 37 12.31 3.23 1.25
C SER A 37 11.91 2.39 0.02
N LEU A 38 12.50 2.66 -1.14
CA LEU A 38 12.35 1.78 -2.30
C LEU A 38 12.85 0.35 -2.00
N ASN A 39 13.84 0.20 -1.12
CA ASN A 39 14.30 -1.12 -0.68
C ASN A 39 13.22 -1.89 0.08
N TYR A 40 12.44 -1.22 0.93
CA TYR A 40 11.27 -1.84 1.58
C TYR A 40 10.28 -2.37 0.54
N TYR A 41 9.93 -1.56 -0.46
CA TYR A 41 9.00 -2.00 -1.52
C TYR A 41 9.59 -3.15 -2.35
N ALA A 42 10.88 -3.09 -2.69
CA ALA A 42 11.56 -4.16 -3.42
C ALA A 42 11.54 -5.49 -2.64
N GLN A 43 11.81 -5.45 -1.33
CA GLN A 43 11.72 -6.63 -0.46
C GLN A 43 10.27 -7.13 -0.31
N ALA A 44 9.30 -6.21 -0.15
CA ALA A 44 7.89 -6.56 -0.04
C ALA A 44 7.38 -7.28 -1.29
N ILE A 45 7.80 -6.85 -2.48
CA ILE A 45 7.43 -7.46 -3.78
C ILE A 45 7.95 -8.89 -3.90
N GLN A 46 9.10 -9.22 -3.29
CA GLN A 46 9.67 -10.58 -3.32
C GLN A 46 8.82 -11.62 -2.58
N TYR A 47 7.87 -11.21 -1.75
CA TYR A 47 6.91 -12.12 -1.11
C TYR A 47 5.80 -12.60 -2.04
N PHE A 48 5.79 -12.16 -3.30
CA PHE A 48 4.78 -12.49 -4.29
C PHE A 48 5.41 -13.15 -5.52
N ASP A 49 4.62 -13.98 -6.21
CA ASP A 49 5.08 -14.67 -7.42
C ASP A 49 5.38 -13.66 -8.54
N ASN A 50 6.28 -14.02 -9.44
CA ASN A 50 6.65 -13.17 -10.59
C ASN A 50 5.46 -12.86 -11.53
N SER A 51 4.41 -13.66 -11.49
CA SER A 51 3.16 -13.47 -12.23
C SER A 51 2.16 -12.54 -11.53
N THR A 52 2.47 -12.05 -10.33
CA THR A 52 1.58 -11.14 -9.59
C THR A 52 1.57 -9.77 -10.26
N ASN A 53 0.39 -9.23 -10.51
CA ASN A 53 0.22 -7.86 -10.99
C ASN A 53 -0.17 -6.93 -9.83
N PHE A 54 0.37 -5.72 -9.86
CA PHE A 54 0.29 -4.72 -8.81
C PHE A 54 -0.35 -3.44 -9.31
N VAL A 55 -1.14 -2.81 -8.45
CA VAL A 55 -1.58 -1.43 -8.66
C VAL A 55 -0.99 -0.56 -7.57
N ILE A 56 -0.29 0.49 -7.97
CA ILE A 56 0.34 1.46 -7.09
C ILE A 56 -0.63 2.62 -6.86
N PHE A 57 -0.96 2.84 -5.61
CA PHE A 57 -1.73 3.97 -5.09
C PHE A 57 -0.76 4.92 -4.37
N SER A 58 -0.86 6.21 -4.66
CA SER A 58 0.00 7.20 -4.03
C SER A 58 -0.61 8.60 -4.06
N ASP A 59 -0.24 9.40 -3.06
CA ASP A 59 -0.43 10.85 -3.05
C ASP A 59 0.63 11.61 -3.88
N ASP A 60 1.59 10.88 -4.48
CA ASP A 60 2.62 11.37 -5.39
C ASP A 60 2.85 10.34 -6.51
N ILE A 61 1.80 10.12 -7.32
CA ILE A 61 1.79 9.07 -8.35
C ILE A 61 2.80 9.32 -9.47
N ASP A 62 3.07 10.59 -9.78
CA ASP A 62 4.04 10.96 -10.81
C ASP A 62 5.46 10.63 -10.37
N TRP A 63 5.81 10.83 -9.09
CA TRP A 63 7.09 10.33 -8.59
C TRP A 63 7.19 8.81 -8.73
N CYS A 64 6.13 8.07 -8.42
CA CYS A 64 6.12 6.60 -8.52
C CYS A 64 6.42 6.12 -9.95
N ARG A 65 5.88 6.79 -10.97
CA ARG A 65 6.12 6.45 -12.39
C ARG A 65 7.58 6.61 -12.83
N HIS A 66 8.35 7.44 -12.14
CA HIS A 66 9.77 7.68 -12.45
C HIS A 66 10.73 6.73 -11.70
N GLN A 67 10.21 5.78 -10.91
CA GLN A 67 11.07 4.84 -10.17
C GLN A 67 11.37 3.60 -11.01
N ASP A 68 12.65 3.23 -11.12
CA ASP A 68 13.11 2.05 -11.86
C ASP A 68 12.45 0.76 -11.37
N LEU A 69 12.12 0.71 -10.07
CA LEU A 69 11.46 -0.44 -9.42
C LEU A 69 10.11 -0.81 -10.05
N PHE A 70 9.41 0.14 -10.68
CA PHE A 70 8.03 -0.03 -11.14
C PHE A 70 7.88 0.05 -12.66
N GLN A 71 8.95 -0.20 -13.42
CA GLN A 71 8.94 -0.10 -14.89
C GLN A 71 8.46 -1.37 -15.60
N GLU A 72 8.34 -2.49 -14.89
CA GLU A 72 7.82 -3.74 -15.47
C GLU A 72 6.31 -3.65 -15.75
N LYS A 73 5.84 -4.37 -16.79
CA LYS A 73 4.42 -4.38 -17.20
C LYS A 73 3.43 -4.90 -16.13
N ARG A 74 3.95 -5.55 -15.10
CA ARG A 74 3.16 -6.05 -13.95
C ARG A 74 2.77 -4.94 -12.97
N PHE A 75 3.23 -3.70 -13.17
CA PHE A 75 2.87 -2.54 -12.36
C PHE A 75 1.97 -1.59 -13.15
N ASP A 76 0.87 -1.18 -12.54
CA ASP A 76 0.02 -0.11 -13.02
C ASP A 76 -0.17 0.95 -11.92
N PHE A 77 -0.58 2.15 -12.31
CA PHE A 77 -0.60 3.32 -11.44
C PHE A 77 -2.01 3.89 -11.36
N TRP A 78 -2.50 4.11 -10.14
CA TRP A 78 -3.85 4.59 -9.92
C TRP A 78 -3.91 5.70 -8.86
N THR A 79 -4.74 6.70 -9.16
CA THR A 79 -5.31 7.62 -8.18
C THR A 79 -6.65 8.10 -8.72
N SER A 80 -7.67 8.14 -7.87
CA SER A 80 -8.95 8.73 -8.21
C SER A 80 -9.07 10.20 -7.81
N GLN A 81 -8.02 10.77 -7.19
CA GLN A 81 -8.04 12.07 -6.50
C GLN A 81 -9.14 12.17 -5.41
N ARG A 82 -9.61 11.00 -4.96
CA ARG A 82 -10.67 10.83 -3.98
C ARG A 82 -10.25 9.79 -2.96
N ASP A 83 -9.88 10.26 -1.78
CA ASP A 83 -9.36 9.41 -0.71
C ASP A 83 -10.37 8.32 -0.31
N ASP A 84 -11.67 8.63 -0.30
CA ASP A 84 -12.74 7.67 0.01
C ASP A 84 -12.80 6.52 -1.00
N LEU A 85 -12.64 6.84 -2.28
CA LEU A 85 -12.65 5.86 -3.35
C LEU A 85 -11.36 5.06 -3.38
N ASP A 86 -10.19 5.69 -3.26
CA ASP A 86 -8.91 4.97 -3.27
C ASP A 86 -8.78 4.03 -2.05
N LEU A 87 -9.28 4.43 -0.87
CA LEU A 87 -9.34 3.56 0.31
C LEU A 87 -10.20 2.32 0.05
N TYR A 88 -11.40 2.53 -0.52
CA TYR A 88 -12.30 1.45 -0.89
C TYR A 88 -11.64 0.51 -1.91
N LEU A 89 -11.08 1.06 -2.98
CA LEU A 89 -10.44 0.29 -4.05
C LEU A 89 -9.28 -0.54 -3.51
N MET A 90 -8.40 0.02 -2.68
CA MET A 90 -7.33 -0.74 -2.06
C MET A 90 -7.83 -1.89 -1.18
N SER A 91 -8.99 -1.74 -0.52
CA SER A 91 -9.56 -2.78 0.35
C SER A 91 -10.14 -3.98 -0.38
N ILE A 92 -10.43 -3.86 -1.68
CA ILE A 92 -10.94 -4.97 -2.50
C ILE A 92 -9.86 -5.76 -3.25
N PHE A 93 -8.58 -5.42 -3.09
CA PHE A 93 -7.48 -6.22 -3.65
C PHE A 93 -7.25 -7.49 -2.82
N PRO A 94 -6.89 -8.63 -3.43
CA PRO A 94 -6.56 -9.85 -2.69
C PRO A 94 -5.42 -9.69 -1.67
N HIS A 95 -4.43 -8.85 -1.98
CA HIS A 95 -3.22 -8.65 -1.19
C HIS A 95 -2.83 -7.17 -1.12
N GLN A 96 -2.03 -6.78 -0.13
CA GLN A 96 -1.60 -5.40 0.07
C GLN A 96 -0.14 -5.29 0.51
N ILE A 97 0.57 -4.30 -0.02
CA ILE A 97 1.82 -3.77 0.53
C ILE A 97 1.50 -2.36 1.02
N ILE A 98 1.54 -2.15 2.34
CA ILE A 98 1.11 -0.90 2.96
C ILE A 98 2.30 0.03 3.24
N ALA A 99 2.04 1.32 3.42
CA ALA A 99 2.97 2.27 4.02
C ALA A 99 2.73 2.35 5.54
N ASN A 100 3.62 3.05 6.25
CA ASN A 100 3.45 3.45 7.66
C ASN A 100 2.39 4.56 7.81
N SER A 101 1.22 4.33 7.23
CA SER A 101 0.14 5.28 7.07
C SER A 101 -1.17 4.64 7.53
N SER A 102 -1.93 5.38 8.34
CA SER A 102 -3.28 4.96 8.78
C SER A 102 -4.21 4.70 7.60
N PHE A 103 -4.01 5.39 6.47
CA PHE A 103 -4.80 5.19 5.26
C PHE A 103 -4.66 3.77 4.70
N SER A 104 -3.44 3.33 4.39
CA SER A 104 -3.21 1.96 3.91
C SER A 104 -3.44 0.91 4.97
N TRP A 105 -3.24 1.26 6.25
CA TRP A 105 -3.60 0.39 7.37
C TRP A 105 -5.10 0.08 7.35
N TRP A 106 -5.96 1.10 7.27
CA TRP A 106 -7.41 0.92 7.22
C TRP A 106 -7.86 0.19 5.96
N ALA A 107 -7.25 0.45 4.80
CA ALA A 107 -7.51 -0.33 3.59
C ALA A 107 -7.23 -1.83 3.80
N SER A 108 -6.15 -2.18 4.49
CA SER A 108 -5.81 -3.57 4.80
C SER A 108 -6.69 -4.20 5.86
N TRP A 109 -7.16 -3.41 6.82
CA TRP A 109 -8.08 -3.86 7.85
C TRP A 109 -9.47 -4.16 7.29
N LEU A 110 -9.97 -3.31 6.39
CA LEU A 110 -11.26 -3.46 5.71
C LEU A 110 -11.26 -4.58 4.65
N ASN A 111 -10.08 -5.09 4.29
CA ASN A 111 -9.96 -6.18 3.34
C ASN A 111 -10.49 -7.50 3.92
N ILE A 112 -11.55 -8.04 3.31
CA ILE A 112 -12.23 -9.26 3.76
C ILE A 112 -11.68 -10.56 3.16
N TYR A 113 -10.66 -10.51 2.30
CA TYR A 113 -10.04 -11.72 1.76
C TYR A 113 -9.40 -12.54 2.90
N GLN A 114 -9.79 -13.82 3.00
CA GLN A 114 -9.36 -14.72 4.07
C GLN A 114 -7.86 -15.07 3.96
N ASN A 115 -7.38 -15.28 2.75
CA ASN A 115 -5.98 -15.62 2.47
C ASN A 115 -5.16 -14.38 2.04
N LYS A 116 -5.52 -13.20 2.56
CA LYS A 116 -4.80 -11.97 2.21
C LYS A 116 -3.38 -12.01 2.76
N LYS A 117 -2.44 -11.54 1.94
CA LYS A 117 -1.06 -11.26 2.34
C LYS A 117 -0.93 -9.74 2.48
N VAL A 118 -0.67 -9.29 3.70
CA VAL A 118 -0.46 -7.86 4.00
C VAL A 118 0.98 -7.67 4.46
N ILE A 119 1.79 -7.00 3.65
CA ILE A 119 3.17 -6.65 3.99
C ILE A 119 3.18 -5.23 4.56
N ALA A 120 3.74 -5.07 5.76
CA ALA A 120 3.79 -3.81 6.48
C ALA A 120 5.24 -3.42 6.83
N PRO A 121 5.59 -2.13 6.83
CA PRO A 121 6.93 -1.69 7.20
C PRO A 121 7.13 -1.85 8.70
N SER A 122 8.32 -2.25 9.12
CA SER A 122 8.70 -2.39 10.53
C SER A 122 8.86 -1.05 11.25
N LEU A 123 9.26 -0.01 10.51
CA LEU A 123 9.42 1.34 11.03
C LEU A 123 8.15 2.17 10.79
N TRP A 124 7.36 2.39 11.85
CA TRP A 124 6.14 3.19 11.75
C TRP A 124 6.40 4.69 11.97
N PHE A 125 7.13 5.01 13.04
CA PHE A 125 7.40 6.36 13.49
C PHE A 125 8.89 6.69 13.45
N GLY A 126 9.21 7.96 13.19
CA GLY A 126 10.57 8.47 13.16
C GLY A 126 11.10 8.81 14.55
N GLN A 127 12.33 9.33 14.59
CA GLN A 127 13.07 9.58 15.84
C GLN A 127 12.31 10.46 16.85
N ASN A 128 11.53 11.44 16.39
CA ASN A 128 10.78 12.34 17.28
C ASN A 128 9.62 11.62 17.99
N LEU A 129 9.14 10.53 17.40
CA LEU A 129 7.99 9.75 17.87
C LEU A 129 8.36 8.33 18.31
N LYS A 130 9.66 8.04 18.47
CA LYS A 130 10.18 6.72 18.92
C LYS A 130 9.65 6.25 20.28
N HIS A 131 9.10 7.18 21.07
CA HIS A 131 8.57 6.93 22.40
C HIS A 131 7.13 6.38 22.36
N LEU A 132 6.46 6.42 21.19
CA LEU A 132 5.13 5.85 21.01
C LEU A 132 5.21 4.33 20.97
N ASN A 133 4.27 3.67 21.66
CA ASN A 133 4.10 2.22 21.52
C ASN A 133 3.49 1.90 20.15
N THR A 134 4.04 0.91 19.45
CA THR A 134 3.57 0.43 18.14
C THR A 134 3.19 -1.05 18.15
N GLU A 135 3.09 -1.68 19.32
CA GLU A 135 2.78 -3.11 19.47
C GLU A 135 1.41 -3.47 18.89
N ASP A 136 0.42 -2.59 19.03
CA ASP A 136 -0.96 -2.77 18.59
C ASP A 136 -1.21 -2.36 17.14
N ILE A 137 -0.22 -1.77 16.47
CA ILE A 137 -0.33 -1.39 15.06
C ILE A 137 -0.42 -2.62 14.16
N TYR A 138 0.31 -3.70 14.47
CA TYR A 138 0.39 -4.84 13.57
C TYR A 138 -0.65 -5.90 13.94
N ALA A 139 -1.65 -6.06 13.07
CA ALA A 139 -2.57 -7.17 13.19
C ALA A 139 -1.83 -8.50 12.97
N SER A 140 -2.32 -9.59 13.58
CA SER A 140 -1.66 -10.90 13.54
C SER A 140 -1.44 -11.48 12.14
N TYR A 141 -2.22 -11.04 11.15
CA TYR A 141 -2.09 -11.44 9.74
C TYR A 141 -1.08 -10.60 8.95
N MET A 142 -0.53 -9.53 9.52
CA MET A 142 0.42 -8.65 8.84
C MET A 142 1.83 -9.22 8.96
N LEU A 143 2.52 -9.33 7.83
CA LEU A 143 3.94 -9.62 7.79
C LEU A 143 4.72 -8.31 7.90
N LYS A 144 5.36 -8.10 9.05
CA LYS A 144 6.20 -6.94 9.33
C LYS A 144 7.63 -7.17 8.83
N ILE A 145 8.13 -6.30 7.95
CA ILE A 145 9.50 -6.36 7.40
C ILE A 145 10.23 -5.02 7.56
#